data_AF-A0A2V8BJ23-F1
#
_entry.id   AF-A0A2V8BJ23-F1
#
_cell.length_a   1.000
_cell.length_b   1.000
_cell.length_c   1.000
_cell.angle_alpha   90.00
_cell.angle_beta   90.00
_cell.angle_gamma   90.00
#
_symmetry.space_group_name_H-M   'P 1'
#
loop_
_entity.id
_entity.type
_entity.pdbx_description
1 polymer ?
#
loop_
_entity_poly.entity_id
_entity_poly.type
_entity_poly.pdbx_seq_one_letter_code
_entity_poly.pdbx_strand_id
1 'polypeptide(L)' 'MKVAIVDDEELARALVREYLAAVADVEIVAECSNGFEAVKVVSDL' A
#
# COMPACT_ATOMS: atom_id res chain seq x y z
N MET A 1 2.26 -11.65 -4.36
CA MET A 1 1.05 -10.82 -4.46
C MET A 1 1.47 -9.36 -4.38
N LYS A 2 1.21 -8.57 -5.42
CA LYS A 2 1.49 -7.13 -5.42
C LYS A 2 0.38 -6.41 -4.65
N VAL A 3 0.76 -5.52 -3.72
CA VAL A 3 -0.17 -4.82 -2.82
C VAL A 3 0.14 -3.33 -2.85
N ALA A 4 -0.90 -2.50 -2.94
CA ALA A 4 -0.81 -1.06 -2.67
C ALA A 4 -1.54 -0.77 -1.35
N ILE A 5 -0.93 0.03 -0.47
CA ILE A 5 -1.55 0.48 0.79
C ILE A 5 -2.17 1.85 0.55
N VAL A 6 -3.44 2.03 0.93
CA VAL A 6 -4.17 3.30 0.74
C VAL A 6 -4.75 3.73 2.07
N ASP A 7 -4.24 4.84 2.61
CA ASP A 7 -4.69 5.44 3.86
C ASP A 7 -4.20 6.89 3.91
N ASP A 8 -5.02 7.82 4.39
CA ASP A 8 -4.68 9.25 4.46
C ASP A 8 -3.68 9.57 5.59
N GLU A 9 -3.54 8.70 6.58
CA GLU A 9 -2.61 8.87 7.69
C GLU A 9 -1.30 8.07 7.48
N GLU A 10 -0.15 8.76 7.54
CA GLU A 10 1.16 8.12 7.39
C GLU A 10 1.43 7.05 8.46
N LEU A 11 1.01 7.29 9.70
CA LEU A 11 1.18 6.33 10.79
C LEU A 11 0.36 5.04 10.57
N ALA A 12 -0.81 5.14 9.95
CA ALA A 12 -1.63 3.99 9.61
C ALA A 12 -0.98 3.15 8.51
N ARG A 13 -0.44 3.78 7.46
CA ARG A 13 0.32 3.07 6.42
C ARG A 13 1.56 2.39 6.99
N ALA A 14 2.30 3.06 7.87
CA ALA A 14 3.44 2.49 8.56
C ALA A 14 3.04 1.24 9.37
N LEU A 15 1.95 1.30 10.13
CA LEU A 15 1.44 0.16 10.90
C LEU A 15 1.08 -1.03 10.00
N VAL A 16 0.36 -0.79 8.90
CA VAL A 16 -0.01 -1.83 7.94
C VAL A 16 1.22 -2.45 7.29
N ARG A 17 2.23 -1.64 6.93
CA ARG A 17 3.50 -2.11 6.37
C ARG A 17 4.22 -3.06 7.33
N GLU A 18 4.27 -2.74 8.62
CA GLU A 18 4.87 -3.63 9.63
C GLU A 18 4.09 -4.96 9.78
N TYR A 19 2.75 -4.93 9.73
CA TYR A 19 1.96 -6.17 9.74
C TYR A 19 2.16 -7.01 8.48
N LEU A 20 2.24 -6.37 7.31
CA LEU A 20 2.47 -7.06 6.04
C LEU A 20 3.88 -7.65 5.93
N ALA A 21 4.86 -7.12 6.66
CA ALA A 21 6.22 -7.68 6.71
C ALA A 21 6.25 -9.13 7.24
N ALA A 22 5.24 -9.54 8.01
CA ALA A 22 5.09 -10.91 8.50
C ALA A 22 4.38 -11.86 7.50
N VAL A 23 3.84 -11.33 6.40
CA VAL A 23 3.09 -12.10 5.40
C VAL A 23 4.03 -12.49 4.26
N ALA A 24 4.25 -13.80 4.10
CA ALA A 24 5.02 -14.32 2.97
C ALA A 24 4.33 -13.97 1.63
N ASP A 25 5.13 -13.76 0.59
CA ASP A 25 4.67 -13.48 -0.77
C ASP A 25 3.87 -12.18 -0.94
N VAL A 26 4.02 -11.19 -0.05
CA VAL A 26 3.53 -9.82 -0.27
C VAL A 26 4.66 -8.92 -0.74
N GLU A 27 4.41 -8.21 -1.83
CA GLU A 27 5.27 -7.14 -2.34
C GLU A 27 4.47 -5.84 -2.29
N ILE A 28 4.86 -4.91 -1.43
CA ILE A 28 4.24 -3.58 -1.38
C ILE A 28 4.81 -2.78 -2.56
N VAL A 29 3.97 -2.48 -3.54
CA VAL A 29 4.36 -1.78 -4.78
C VAL A 29 4.07 -0.28 -4.74
N ALA A 30 3.24 0.17 -3.80
CA ALA A 30 2.94 1.58 -3.58
C ALA A 30 2.29 1.85 -2.22
N GLU A 31 2.41 3.09 -1.77
CA GLU A 31 1.68 3.66 -0.63
C GLU A 31 1.03 4.97 -1.10
N CYS A 32 -0.28 5.11 -0.87
CA CYS A 32 -1.10 6.20 -1.39
C CYS A 32 -1.83 6.91 -0.25
N SER A 33 -1.88 8.24 -0.31
CA SER A 33 -2.56 9.09 0.68
C SER A 33 -4.05 9.28 0.40
N ASN A 34 -4.52 8.84 -0.77
CA ASN A 34 -5.91 8.99 -1.21
C ASN A 34 -6.25 8.02 -2.35
N GLY A 35 -7.54 7.97 -2.71
CA GLY A 35 -8.03 7.10 -3.77
C GLY A 35 -7.57 7.48 -5.18
N PHE A 36 -7.27 8.75 -5.46
CA PHE A 36 -6.81 9.15 -6.80
C PHE A 36 -5.41 8.62 -7.10
N GLU A 37 -4.49 8.73 -6.13
CA GLU A 37 -3.15 8.13 -6.21
C GLU A 37 -3.23 6.61 -6.41
N ALA A 38 -4.10 5.94 -5.63
CA ALA A 38 -4.29 4.51 -5.71
C ALA A 38 -4.78 4.04 -7.09
N VAL A 39 -5.78 4.72 -7.66
CA VAL A 39 -6.30 4.39 -9.00
C VAL A 39 -5.20 4.55 -10.06
N LYS A 40 -4.38 5.60 -9.95
CA LYS A 40 -3.27 5.84 -10.88
C LYS A 40 -2.25 4.71 -10.81
N VAL A 41 -1.81 4.34 -9.60
CA VAL A 41 -0.89 3.22 -9.39
C VAL A 41 -1.42 1.93 -10.00
N VAL A 42 -2.69 1.59 -9.72
CA VAL A 42 -3.27 0.32 -10.21
C VAL A 42 -3.45 0.33 -11.73
N SER A 43 -3.69 1.49 -12.34
CA SER A 43 -3.82 1.62 -13.80
C SER A 43 -2.48 1.52 -14.54
N ASP A 44 -1.38 1.88 -13.88
CA ASP A 44 -0.03 1.90 -14.45
C ASP A 44 0.75 0.58 -14.23
N LEU A 45 0.13 -0.43 -13.62
CA LEU A 45 0.72 -1.72 -13.22
C LEU A 45 0.44 -2.87 -14.20
#